data_AF-A0A657AZ87-F1
#
_entry.id   AF-A0A657AZ87-F1
#
_cell.length_a   1.000
_cell.length_b   1.000
_cell.length_c   1.000
_cell.angle_alpha   90.00
_cell.angle_beta   90.00
_cell.angle_gamma   90.00
#
_symmetry.space_group_name_H-M   'P 1'
#
loop_
_entity.id
_entity.type
_entity.pdbx_description
1 polymer ?
#
loop_
_entity_poly.entity_id
_entity_poly.type
_entity_poly.pdbx_seq_one_letter_code
_entity_poly.pdbx_strand_id
1 'polypeptide(L)'
;MSQKTSERRRYFRVDDHIGLRLMLVTDTDVEHLDSGSVQTPEQRLVKVNSAINRHLAGLKRKDESLATLLGLLNHKIDLIAADVDTGKPKVDDKHAHTYMMCEANVSACGLAFPYHTDFSKAQMLSLHIKLFPSEEVVQALAMVVG
;
A
#
# COMPACT_ATOMS: atom_id res chain seq x y z
N MET A 1 -35.83 -25.01 9.60
CA MET A 1 -34.59 -24.56 8.94
C MET A 1 -33.81 -23.72 9.94
N SER A 2 -32.71 -24.27 10.47
CA SER A 2 -31.92 -23.63 11.52
C SER A 2 -31.02 -22.55 10.90
N GLN A 3 -31.31 -21.27 11.18
CA GLN A 3 -30.43 -20.15 10.86
C GLN A 3 -29.13 -20.32 11.64
N LYS A 4 -28.06 -20.77 10.96
CA LYS A 4 -26.70 -20.69 11.50
C LYS A 4 -26.36 -19.22 11.62
N THR A 5 -26.44 -18.66 12.83
CA THR A 5 -25.74 -17.44 13.21
C THR A 5 -24.25 -17.67 12.99
N SER A 6 -23.77 -17.33 11.79
CA SER A 6 -22.35 -17.44 11.45
C SER A 6 -21.59 -16.45 12.32
N GLU A 7 -20.93 -16.97 13.34
CA GLU A 7 -20.07 -16.23 14.23
C GLU A 7 -18.96 -15.54 13.42
N ARG A 8 -19.03 -14.20 13.33
CA ARG A 8 -18.15 -13.33 12.52
C ARG A 8 -16.70 -13.25 13.04
N ARG A 9 -16.32 -14.05 14.04
CA ARG A 9 -15.02 -14.01 14.74
C ARG A 9 -14.05 -15.13 14.31
N ARG A 10 -14.20 -15.65 13.08
CA ARG A 10 -13.36 -16.75 12.57
C ARG A 10 -12.03 -16.33 11.92
N TYR A 11 -11.76 -15.03 11.86
CA TYR A 11 -10.51 -14.52 11.34
C TYR A 11 -9.67 -13.95 12.47
N PHE A 12 -8.39 -14.30 12.46
CA PHE A 12 -7.41 -13.64 13.30
C PHE A 12 -7.42 -12.15 13.02
N ARG A 13 -7.38 -11.38 14.11
CA ARG A 13 -7.23 -9.93 14.09
C ARG A 13 -5.89 -9.61 14.72
N VAL A 14 -5.14 -8.76 14.06
CA VAL A 14 -3.84 -8.30 14.53
C VAL A 14 -3.91 -6.78 14.60
N ASP A 15 -3.57 -6.24 15.76
CA ASP A 15 -3.28 -4.81 15.91
C ASP A 15 -1.83 -4.61 15.47
N ASP A 16 -1.62 -3.79 14.44
CA ASP A 16 -0.30 -3.57 13.83
C ASP A 16 -0.11 -2.12 13.41
N HIS A 17 1.15 -1.72 13.22
CA HIS A 17 1.53 -0.43 12.66
C HIS A 17 1.77 -0.58 11.15
N ILE A 18 0.93 0.08 10.36
CA ILE A 18 1.00 0.03 8.90
C ILE A 18 1.23 1.42 8.32
N GLY A 19 1.85 1.46 7.14
CA GLY A 19 1.80 2.62 6.28
C GLY A 19 0.53 2.56 5.42
N LEU A 20 -0.36 3.52 5.55
CA LEU A 20 -1.60 3.55 4.78
C LEU A 20 -1.63 4.75 3.83
N ARG A 21 -2.02 4.48 2.59
CA ARG A 21 -2.45 5.49 1.63
C ARG A 21 -3.80 5.08 1.09
N LEU A 22 -4.73 6.02 1.02
CA LEU A 22 -6.06 5.79 0.50
C LEU A 22 -6.42 6.85 -0.51
N MET A 23 -7.25 6.49 -1.49
CA MET A 23 -7.85 7.40 -2.45
C MET A 23 -9.32 7.05 -2.61
N LEU A 24 -10.16 8.07 -2.71
CA LEU A 24 -11.56 7.88 -3.06
C LEU A 24 -11.64 7.42 -4.52
N VAL A 25 -12.33 6.31 -4.78
CA VAL A 25 -12.59 5.86 -6.14
C VAL A 25 -13.74 6.69 -6.69
N THR A 26 -13.48 7.43 -7.78
CA THR A 26 -14.52 8.11 -8.55
C THR A 26 -14.90 7.25 -9.76
N ASP A 27 -16.06 7.48 -10.38
CA ASP A 27 -16.57 6.65 -11.48
C ASP A 27 -15.60 6.54 -12.68
N THR A 28 -14.67 7.50 -12.82
CA THR A 28 -13.60 7.49 -13.83
C THR A 28 -12.45 6.51 -13.54
N ASP A 29 -12.27 6.07 -12.30
CA ASP A 29 -11.15 5.20 -11.89
C ASP A 29 -11.45 3.70 -12.10
N VAL A 30 -12.73 3.34 -12.24
CA VAL A 30 -13.20 1.95 -12.33
C VAL A 30 -12.80 1.31 -13.66
N GLU A 31 -12.68 2.09 -14.74
CA GLU A 31 -12.29 1.60 -16.07
C GLU A 31 -10.79 1.25 -16.17
N HIS A 32 -9.93 1.86 -15.34
CA HIS A 32 -8.49 1.60 -15.33
C HIS A 32 -8.10 0.32 -14.60
N LEU A 33 -9.01 -0.28 -13.83
CA LEU A 33 -8.76 -1.50 -13.07
C LEU A 33 -9.18 -2.78 -13.82
N ASP A 34 -10.14 -2.68 -14.74
CA ASP A 34 -10.66 -3.82 -15.52
C ASP A 34 -9.99 -3.98 -16.91
N SER A 35 -9.23 -2.97 -17.34
CA SER A 35 -8.51 -2.98 -18.61
C SER A 35 -7.16 -3.68 -18.46
N GLY A 36 -7.11 -4.99 -18.72
CA GLY A 36 -5.83 -5.68 -18.91
C GLY A 36 -4.96 -4.96 -19.95
N SER A 37 -3.69 -4.71 -19.61
CA SER A 37 -2.55 -4.46 -20.51
C SER A 37 -1.83 -3.10 -20.54
N VAL A 38 -1.80 -2.29 -19.49
CA VAL A 38 -0.67 -1.36 -19.28
C VAL A 38 -0.36 -1.27 -17.79
N GLN A 39 0.80 -1.81 -17.37
CA GLN A 39 1.26 -1.56 -16.01
C GLN A 39 1.44 -0.06 -15.80
N THR A 40 0.77 0.51 -14.81
CA THR A 40 0.99 1.91 -14.42
C THR A 40 2.46 2.11 -14.07
N PRO A 41 3.02 3.34 -14.24
CA PRO A 41 4.40 3.63 -13.83
C PRO A 41 4.69 3.20 -12.39
N GLU A 42 3.70 3.35 -11.50
CA GLU A 42 3.76 2.92 -10.10
C GLU A 42 3.84 1.38 -9.97
N GLN A 43 3.00 0.63 -10.69
CA GLN A 43 3.05 -0.84 -10.69
C GLN A 43 4.37 -1.36 -11.27
N ARG A 44 4.96 -0.66 -12.26
CA ARG A 44 6.29 -1.00 -12.78
C ARG A 44 7.36 -0.76 -11.71
N LEU A 45 7.29 0.38 -11.01
CA LEU A 45 8.22 0.71 -9.93
C LEU A 45 8.15 -0.30 -8.79
N VAL A 46 6.95 -0.70 -8.36
CA VAL A 46 6.76 -1.75 -7.33
C VAL A 46 7.38 -3.07 -7.77
N LYS A 47 7.21 -3.48 -9.03
CA LYS A 47 7.85 -4.70 -9.55
C LYS A 47 9.37 -4.61 -9.56
N VAL A 48 9.93 -3.47 -9.95
CA VAL A 48 11.38 -3.23 -9.96
C VAL A 48 11.93 -3.28 -8.54
N ASN A 49 11.32 -2.57 -7.59
CA ASN A 49 11.73 -2.58 -6.19
C ASN A 49 11.67 -3.99 -5.58
N SER A 50 10.61 -4.73 -5.88
CA SER A 50 10.48 -6.13 -5.45
C SER A 50 11.60 -7.01 -6.01
N ALA A 51 12.01 -6.80 -7.27
CA ALA A 51 13.11 -7.54 -7.87
C ALA A 51 14.45 -7.17 -7.23
N ILE A 52 14.71 -5.88 -7.00
CA ILE A 52 15.91 -5.38 -6.33
C ILE A 52 16.04 -6.01 -4.94
N ASN A 53 14.99 -5.98 -4.13
CA ASN A 53 15.00 -6.54 -2.78
C ASN A 53 15.29 -8.05 -2.77
N ARG A 54 14.70 -8.82 -3.70
CA ARG A 54 15.02 -10.24 -3.85
C ARG A 54 16.48 -10.48 -4.19
N HIS A 55 17.05 -9.68 -5.10
CA HIS A 55 18.46 -9.83 -5.47
C HIS A 55 19.41 -9.39 -4.36
N LEU A 56 19.10 -8.33 -3.62
CA LEU A 56 19.86 -7.90 -2.45
C LEU A 56 19.84 -8.96 -1.34
N ALA A 57 18.69 -9.57 -1.07
CA ALA A 57 18.58 -10.65 -0.09
C ALA A 57 19.40 -11.88 -0.50
N GLY A 58 19.42 -12.21 -1.80
CA GLY A 58 20.27 -13.27 -2.35
C GLY A 58 21.77 -12.92 -2.28
N LEU A 59 22.11 -11.66 -2.55
CA LEU A 59 23.50 -11.17 -2.54
C LEU A 59 24.07 -11.08 -1.14
N LYS A 60 23.27 -10.70 -0.13
CA LYS A 60 23.69 -10.60 1.27
C LYS A 60 24.28 -11.91 1.81
N ARG A 61 23.82 -13.05 1.30
CA ARG A 61 24.35 -14.38 1.64
C ARG A 61 25.74 -14.68 1.05
N LYS A 62 26.12 -13.96 0.00
CA LYS A 62 27.40 -14.12 -0.71
C LYS A 62 28.40 -13.03 -0.33
N ASP A 63 27.94 -11.79 -0.22
CA ASP A 63 28.73 -10.62 0.12
C ASP A 63 27.83 -9.55 0.77
N GLU A 64 27.96 -9.42 2.10
CA GLU A 64 27.17 -8.48 2.89
C GLU A 64 27.56 -7.01 2.61
N SER A 65 28.84 -6.75 2.39
CA SER A 65 29.34 -5.39 2.12
C SER A 65 28.81 -4.86 0.80
N LEU A 66 28.83 -5.69 -0.25
CA LEU A 66 28.31 -5.31 -1.55
C LEU A 66 26.78 -5.15 -1.54
N ALA A 67 26.06 -6.05 -0.85
CA ALA A 67 24.62 -5.93 -0.68
C ALA A 67 24.23 -4.64 0.06
N THR A 68 24.99 -4.27 1.09
CA THR A 68 24.78 -3.03 1.84
C THR A 68 25.03 -1.80 0.95
N LEU A 69 26.12 -1.77 0.18
CA LEU A 69 26.43 -0.67 -0.74
C LEU A 69 25.32 -0.49 -1.79
N LEU A 70 24.84 -1.57 -2.39
CA LEU A 70 23.77 -1.51 -3.40
C LEU A 70 22.42 -1.11 -2.78
N GLY A 71 22.12 -1.54 -1.56
CA GLY A 71 20.96 -1.07 -0.80
C GLY A 71 21.01 0.43 -0.53
N LEU A 72 22.17 0.95 -0.12
CA LEU A 72 22.38 2.40 0.07
C LEU A 72 22.23 3.17 -1.24
N LEU A 73 22.71 2.63 -2.36
CA LEU A 73 22.55 3.24 -3.67
C LEU A 73 21.07 3.30 -4.08
N ASN A 74 20.32 2.22 -3.88
CA ASN A 74 18.88 2.19 -4.13
C ASN A 74 18.17 3.27 -3.31
N HIS A 75 18.47 3.35 -2.01
CA HIS A 75 17.90 4.35 -1.13
C HIS A 75 18.25 5.78 -1.57
N LYS A 76 19.47 6.02 -2.05
CA LYS A 76 19.86 7.32 -2.61
C LYS A 76 19.01 7.70 -3.83
N ILE A 77 18.67 6.74 -4.69
CA ILE A 77 17.79 6.97 -5.85
C ILE A 77 16.37 7.32 -5.36
N ASP A 78 15.86 6.62 -4.35
CA ASP A 78 14.54 6.91 -3.76
C ASP A 78 14.47 8.35 -3.22
N LEU A 79 15.53 8.82 -2.57
CA LEU A 79 15.62 10.20 -2.07
C LEU A 79 15.61 11.24 -3.21
N ILE A 80 16.32 10.97 -4.30
CA ILE A 80 16.32 11.87 -5.49
C ILE A 80 14.93 11.89 -6.14
N ALA A 81 14.27 10.74 -6.25
CA ALA A 81 12.93 10.64 -6.84
C ALA A 81 11.90 11.42 -6.01
N ALA A 82 12.02 11.43 -4.68
CA ALA A 82 11.15 12.19 -3.80
C ALA A 82 11.27 13.72 -4.00
N ASP A 83 12.47 14.23 -4.30
CA ASP A 83 12.68 15.66 -4.57
C ASP A 83 12.15 16.10 -5.94
N VAL A 84 12.20 15.23 -6.95
CA VAL A 84 11.77 15.54 -8.34
C VAL A 84 10.24 15.64 -8.47
N ASP A 85 9.47 15.03 -7.57
CA ASP A 85 8.00 15.06 -7.59
C ASP A 85 7.39 16.40 -7.09
N THR A 86 8.23 17.40 -6.77
CA THR A 86 7.80 18.73 -6.32
C THR A 86 7.28 19.66 -7.44
N GLY A 87 7.38 19.25 -8.71
CA GLY A 87 7.14 20.11 -9.89
C GLY A 87 5.78 20.00 -10.60
N LYS A 88 4.83 19.17 -10.16
CA LYS A 88 3.48 19.11 -10.77
C LYS A 88 2.47 19.91 -9.94
N PRO A 89 1.54 20.65 -10.57
CA PRO A 89 0.51 21.37 -9.83
C PRO A 89 -0.38 20.34 -9.14
N LYS A 90 -0.19 20.24 -7.81
CA LYS A 90 -0.99 19.40 -6.93
C LYS A 90 -2.40 19.96 -6.92
N VAL A 91 -3.33 19.21 -7.52
CA VAL A 91 -4.72 19.21 -7.05
C VAL A 91 -4.64 18.88 -5.55
N ASP A 92 -5.45 19.58 -4.76
CA ASP A 92 -5.29 19.90 -3.33
C ASP A 92 -5.29 18.72 -2.32
N ASP A 93 -4.74 17.56 -2.69
CA ASP A 93 -4.55 16.40 -1.82
C ASP A 93 -3.08 16.29 -1.40
N LYS A 94 -2.72 17.05 -0.37
CA LYS A 94 -1.40 16.97 0.30
C LYS A 94 -1.10 15.58 0.90
N HIS A 95 -2.00 14.61 0.78
CA HIS A 95 -1.87 13.23 1.25
C HIS A 95 -1.85 12.15 0.16
N ALA A 96 -2.03 12.49 -1.13
CA ALA A 96 -2.16 11.49 -2.19
C ALA A 96 -0.86 10.68 -2.46
N HIS A 97 0.31 11.20 -2.08
CA HIS A 97 1.60 10.58 -2.41
C HIS A 97 2.41 10.06 -1.22
N THR A 98 1.96 10.27 0.02
CA THR A 98 2.69 9.91 1.24
C THR A 98 1.92 8.86 2.04
N TYR A 99 2.61 7.80 2.50
CA TYR A 99 2.02 6.84 3.43
C TYR A 99 1.88 7.48 4.81
N MET A 100 0.67 7.49 5.35
CA MET A 100 0.40 7.84 6.74
C MET A 100 0.66 6.62 7.62
N MET A 101 1.48 6.75 8.66
CA MET A 101 1.61 5.70 9.66
C MET A 101 0.38 5.71 10.58
N CYS A 102 -0.27 4.56 10.70
CA CYS A 102 -1.36 4.39 11.65
C CYS A 102 -1.33 3.02 12.30
N GLU A 103 -1.85 2.96 13.53
CA GLU A 103 -2.23 1.72 14.17
C GLU A 103 -3.55 1.25 13.56
N ALA A 104 -3.58 0.00 13.12
CA ALA A 104 -4.75 -0.58 12.47
C ALA A 104 -5.03 -1.99 12.98
N ASN A 105 -6.32 -2.31 13.09
CA ASN A 105 -6.78 -3.67 13.32
C ASN A 105 -6.99 -4.36 11.96
N VAL A 106 -6.12 -5.32 11.64
CA VAL A 106 -6.09 -6.02 10.36
C VAL A 106 -6.72 -7.40 10.51
N SER A 107 -7.55 -7.78 9.54
CA SER A 107 -8.07 -9.14 9.39
C SER A 107 -8.09 -9.55 7.91
N ALA A 108 -8.31 -10.84 7.65
CA ALA A 108 -8.42 -11.34 6.27
C ALA A 108 -9.57 -10.71 5.45
N CYS A 109 -10.56 -10.11 6.11
CA CYS A 109 -11.75 -9.55 5.47
C CYS A 109 -11.84 -8.03 5.54
N GLY A 110 -10.92 -7.36 6.22
CA GLY A 110 -11.03 -5.92 6.42
C GLY A 110 -9.99 -5.33 7.35
N LEU A 111 -9.97 -4.01 7.35
CA LEU A 111 -9.04 -3.14 8.06
C LEU A 111 -9.84 -2.07 8.80
N ALA A 112 -9.52 -1.82 10.06
CA ALA A 112 -10.06 -0.69 10.82
C ALA A 112 -8.90 0.19 11.32
N PHE A 113 -9.00 1.49 11.11
CA PHE A 113 -7.96 2.46 11.46
C PHE A 113 -8.59 3.83 11.74
N PRO A 114 -7.97 4.67 12.59
CA PRO A 114 -8.41 6.03 12.78
C PRO A 114 -8.09 6.88 11.53
N TYR A 115 -9.04 7.72 11.12
CA TYR A 115 -8.83 8.69 10.05
C TYR A 115 -9.47 10.03 10.43
N HIS A 116 -8.92 11.13 9.90
CA HIS A 116 -9.32 12.49 10.28
C HIS A 116 -10.54 13.00 9.49
N THR A 117 -10.93 12.29 8.43
CA THR A 117 -12.09 12.62 7.59
C THR A 117 -13.10 11.50 7.67
N ASP A 118 -14.37 11.85 7.81
CA ASP A 118 -15.45 10.87 7.77
C ASP A 118 -15.74 10.45 6.33
N PHE A 119 -15.79 9.15 6.09
CA PHE A 119 -16.24 8.59 4.82
C PHE A 119 -17.70 8.14 4.94
N SER A 120 -18.44 8.26 3.84
CA SER A 120 -19.80 7.74 3.78
C SER A 120 -19.78 6.22 3.72
N LYS A 121 -20.76 5.58 4.36
CA LYS A 121 -20.95 4.13 4.21
C LYS A 121 -21.15 3.76 2.74
N ALA A 122 -20.68 2.58 2.37
CA ALA A 122 -20.68 2.05 1.02
C ALA A 122 -19.79 2.80 0.01
N GLN A 123 -19.03 3.81 0.44
CA GLN A 123 -18.07 4.50 -0.40
C GLN A 123 -16.88 3.58 -0.71
N MET A 124 -16.44 3.58 -1.98
CA MET A 124 -15.34 2.73 -2.46
C MET A 124 -14.01 3.48 -2.32
N LEU A 125 -13.03 2.83 -1.72
CA LEU A 125 -11.68 3.35 -1.50
C LEU A 125 -10.66 2.43 -2.17
N SER A 126 -9.66 3.02 -2.80
CA SER A 126 -8.44 2.33 -3.19
C SER A 126 -7.44 2.47 -2.05
N LEU A 127 -7.00 1.34 -1.49
CA LEU A 127 -6.08 1.28 -0.36
C LEU A 127 -4.73 0.74 -0.82
N HIS A 128 -3.67 1.42 -0.43
CA HIS A 128 -2.29 0.95 -0.49
C HIS A 128 -1.78 0.78 0.94
N ILE A 129 -1.52 -0.46 1.34
CA ILE A 129 -1.12 -0.83 2.69
C ILE A 129 0.33 -1.32 2.64
N LYS A 130 1.24 -0.59 3.28
CA LYS A 130 2.65 -0.97 3.47
C LYS A 130 2.82 -1.66 4.82
N LEU A 131 3.28 -2.90 4.80
CA LEU A 131 3.53 -3.72 5.98
C LEU A 131 4.99 -3.58 6.42
N PHE A 132 5.23 -3.53 7.72
CA PHE A 132 6.57 -3.48 8.31
C PHE A 132 6.87 -4.77 9.09
N PRO A 133 8.14 -5.21 9.15
CA PRO A 133 9.34 -4.61 8.56
C PRO A 133 9.61 -5.02 7.10
N SER A 134 8.76 -5.85 6.49
CA SER A 134 9.01 -6.43 5.15
C SER A 134 8.95 -5.41 4.01
N GLU A 135 8.35 -4.25 4.24
CA GLU A 135 8.04 -3.22 3.24
C GLU A 135 7.14 -3.70 2.10
N GLU A 136 6.44 -4.83 2.27
CA GLU A 136 5.48 -5.32 1.29
C GLU A 136 4.28 -4.38 1.17
N VAL A 137 3.82 -4.16 -0.07
CA VAL A 137 2.68 -3.29 -0.37
C VAL A 137 1.51 -4.14 -0.89
N VAL A 138 0.39 -4.06 -0.19
CA VAL A 138 -0.89 -4.65 -0.60
C VAL A 138 -1.77 -3.56 -1.18
N GLN A 139 -2.26 -3.77 -2.41
CA GLN A 139 -3.25 -2.92 -3.05
C GLN A 139 -4.62 -3.59 -2.97
N ALA A 140 -5.62 -2.87 -2.50
CA ALA A 140 -6.97 -3.40 -2.33
C ALA A 140 -8.02 -2.35 -2.65
N LEU A 141 -9.11 -2.77 -3.29
CA LEU A 141 -10.35 -2.02 -3.29
C LEU A 141 -11.16 -2.41 -2.05
N ALA A 142 -11.57 -1.41 -1.29
CA ALA A 142 -12.32 -1.60 -0.07
C ALA A 142 -13.58 -0.75 -0.07
N MET A 143 -14.61 -1.24 0.61
CA MET A 143 -15.84 -0.51 0.83
C MET A 143 -15.91 -0.08 2.30
N VAL A 144 -16.30 1.17 2.55
CA VAL A 144 -16.50 1.68 3.91
C VAL A 144 -17.75 1.06 4.53
N VAL A 145 -17.60 0.42 5.68
CA VAL A 145 -18.68 -0.35 6.34
C VAL A 145 -19.15 0.22 7.69
N GLY A 146 -18.42 1.15 8.31
CA GLY A 146 -18.78 1.66 9.63
C GLY A 146 -17.83 2.72 10.14
#